data_AF-A0A8B8E5Q5-F1
#
_entry.id   AF-A0A8B8E5Q5-F1
#
_cell.length_a   1.000
_cell.length_b   1.000
_cell.length_c   1.000
_cell.angle_alpha   90.00
_cell.angle_beta   90.00
_cell.angle_gamma   90.00
#
_symmetry.space_group_name_H-M   'P 1'
#
loop_
_entity.id
_entity.type
_entity.pdbx_description
1 polymer ?
#
loop_
_entity_poly.entity_id
_entity_poly.type
_entity_poly.pdbx_seq_one_letter_code
_entity_poly.pdbx_strand_id
1 'polypeptide(L)'
;MFQGILTNPLKKAEKMSTTGIEILLRLFLKHDMKIDDLTKDVESLRQNQNTLKKTNDAMDKSLGELRSKINSDIKNLSNQIAGVKTDLMGNTEAIVQAACAAVSPNRFVSAIRRECSFSYPSCDELCNNAAGKMKSKNSGQGRNHARCIQAYHFYREDEKLQRTSAGQVNRIMYHYLSCATRFCGPNFCCCNLTY
;
A
#
# COMPACT_ATOMS: atom_id res chain seq x y z
N MET A 1 -33.41 -28.15 51.81
CA MET A 1 -34.08 -28.59 50.56
C MET A 1 -33.08 -29.38 49.74
N PHE A 2 -33.57 -30.42 49.05
CA PHE A 2 -32.88 -31.52 48.35
C PHE A 2 -32.46 -32.73 49.21
N GLN A 3 -33.46 -33.59 49.40
CA GLN A 3 -33.36 -35.04 49.56
C GLN A 3 -32.72 -35.69 48.32
N GLY A 4 -32.06 -36.85 48.47
CA GLY A 4 -31.82 -37.73 47.32
C GLY A 4 -30.70 -38.78 47.42
N ILE A 5 -30.88 -39.79 48.28
CA ILE A 5 -30.43 -41.19 48.07
C ILE A 5 -28.91 -41.43 47.93
N LEU A 6 -28.22 -41.60 49.06
CA LEU A 6 -27.01 -42.43 49.16
C LEU A 6 -27.42 -43.91 49.03
N THR A 7 -27.40 -44.48 47.83
CA THR A 7 -27.43 -45.94 47.65
C THR A 7 -26.04 -46.45 47.31
N ASN A 8 -25.33 -46.75 48.38
CA ASN A 8 -24.44 -47.90 48.55
C ASN A 8 -24.48 -48.90 47.36
N PRO A 9 -23.42 -49.02 46.53
CA PRO A 9 -23.38 -50.05 45.48
C PRO A 9 -23.21 -51.48 46.05
N LEU A 10 -23.05 -51.64 47.37
CA LEU A 10 -22.77 -52.92 48.03
C LEU A 10 -24.00 -53.74 48.48
N LYS A 11 -25.24 -53.28 48.24
CA LYS A 11 -26.44 -53.97 48.78
C LYS A 11 -27.34 -54.67 47.76
N LYS A 12 -26.90 -54.88 46.52
CA LYS A 12 -27.68 -55.66 45.54
C LYS A 12 -26.85 -56.63 44.70
N ALA A 13 -25.97 -57.35 45.37
CA ALA A 13 -25.30 -58.53 44.83
C ALA A 13 -25.39 -59.70 45.82
N GLU A 14 -26.60 -59.98 46.30
CA GLU A 14 -26.89 -61.28 46.91
C GLU A 14 -27.28 -62.26 45.78
N LYS A 15 -26.44 -63.29 45.62
CA LYS A 15 -26.55 -64.42 44.66
C LYS A 15 -26.09 -64.20 43.22
N MET A 16 -24.81 -63.86 43.03
CA MET A 16 -24.03 -64.38 41.90
C MET A 16 -22.61 -64.72 42.38
N SER A 17 -22.11 -65.88 41.96
CA SER A 17 -20.78 -66.47 42.25
C SER A 17 -19.73 -65.48 42.77
N THR A 18 -19.39 -65.63 44.05
CA THR A 18 -18.34 -64.91 44.79
C THR A 18 -16.99 -64.92 44.08
N THR A 19 -16.73 -65.91 43.23
CA THR A 19 -15.46 -66.09 42.52
C THR A 19 -15.18 -65.01 41.46
N GLY A 20 -16.19 -64.52 40.73
CA GLY A 20 -15.97 -63.62 39.59
C GLY A 20 -15.59 -62.19 40.00
N ILE A 21 -16.31 -61.65 40.99
CA ILE A 21 -16.03 -60.32 41.57
C ILE A 21 -14.68 -60.34 42.29
N GLU A 22 -14.37 -61.44 42.99
CA GLU A 22 -13.10 -61.60 43.69
C GLU A 22 -11.92 -61.72 42.73
N ILE A 23 -12.08 -62.39 41.58
CA ILE A 23 -11.06 -62.43 40.52
C ILE A 23 -10.86 -61.04 39.90
N LEU A 24 -11.92 -60.29 39.63
CA LEU A 24 -11.83 -58.91 39.13
C LEU A 24 -11.11 -58.00 40.13
N LEU A 25 -11.46 -58.05 41.41
CA LEU A 25 -10.77 -57.32 42.48
C LEU A 25 -9.30 -57.74 42.60
N ARG A 26 -9.01 -59.05 42.54
CA ARG A 26 -7.63 -59.56 42.56
C ARG A 26 -6.85 -59.15 41.31
N LEU A 27 -7.46 -59.04 40.13
CA LEU A 27 -6.80 -58.54 38.93
C LEU A 27 -6.49 -57.04 39.06
N PHE A 28 -7.42 -56.25 39.59
CA PHE A 28 -7.18 -54.84 39.91
C PHE A 28 -6.04 -54.64 40.93
N LEU A 29 -5.98 -55.48 41.97
CA LEU A 29 -4.93 -55.46 42.99
C LEU A 29 -3.59 -56.05 42.49
N LYS A 30 -3.62 -57.09 41.67
CA LYS A 30 -2.43 -57.81 41.15
C LYS A 30 -1.74 -57.07 40.02
N HIS A 31 -2.45 -56.20 39.31
CA HIS A 31 -1.84 -55.34 38.28
C HIS A 31 -1.39 -53.99 38.81
N ASP A 32 -1.55 -53.74 40.11
CA ASP A 32 -1.05 -52.56 40.82
C ASP A 32 -1.20 -51.29 39.97
N MET A 33 -2.35 -51.20 39.26
CA MET A 33 -2.68 -50.06 38.44
C MET A 33 -3.03 -48.97 39.44
N LYS A 34 -1.99 -48.25 39.86
CA LYS A 34 -2.08 -47.10 40.75
C LYS A 34 -2.83 -46.03 39.99
N ILE A 35 -4.14 -45.98 40.21
CA ILE A 35 -5.04 -44.94 39.69
C ILE A 35 -4.43 -43.56 39.96
N ASP A 36 -3.75 -43.38 41.09
CA ASP A 36 -3.03 -42.16 41.46
C ASP A 36 -1.90 -41.77 40.50
N ASP A 37 -1.16 -42.74 39.94
CA ASP A 37 -0.09 -42.47 38.97
C ASP A 37 -0.68 -42.06 37.62
N LEU A 38 -1.78 -42.70 37.21
CA LEU A 38 -2.52 -42.31 36.00
C LEU A 38 -3.14 -40.90 36.13
N THR A 39 -3.65 -40.55 37.31
CA THR A 39 -4.19 -39.21 37.59
C THR A 39 -3.11 -38.14 37.48
N LYS A 40 -1.91 -38.38 38.02
CA LYS A 40 -0.77 -37.44 37.89
C LYS A 40 -0.35 -37.24 36.43
N ASP A 41 -0.32 -38.30 35.65
CA ASP A 41 0.02 -38.23 34.22
C ASP A 41 -1.00 -37.41 33.43
N VAL A 42 -2.30 -37.59 33.72
CA VAL A 42 -3.38 -36.78 33.11
C VAL A 42 -3.26 -35.30 33.48
N GLU A 43 -2.95 -34.98 34.74
CA GLU A 43 -2.73 -33.59 35.16
C GLU A 43 -1.50 -32.97 34.49
N SER A 44 -0.40 -33.72 34.37
CA SER A 44 0.81 -33.32 33.65
C SER A 44 0.52 -33.02 32.18
N LEU A 45 -0.22 -33.91 31.49
CA LEU A 45 -0.64 -33.70 30.10
C LEU A 45 -1.51 -32.45 29.95
N ARG A 46 -2.44 -32.21 30.88
CA ARG A 46 -3.27 -31.02 30.90
C ARG A 46 -2.45 -29.74 31.07
N GLN A 47 -1.43 -29.76 31.92
CA GLN A 47 -0.52 -28.62 32.07
C GLN A 47 0.28 -28.37 30.79
N ASN A 48 0.81 -29.43 30.16
CA ASN A 48 1.54 -29.33 28.89
C ASN A 48 0.65 -28.75 27.77
N GLN A 49 -0.61 -29.19 27.68
CA GLN A 49 -1.57 -28.66 26.71
C GLN A 49 -1.83 -27.15 26.92
N ASN A 50 -1.92 -26.70 28.17
CA ASN A 50 -2.09 -25.27 28.48
C ASN A 50 -0.85 -24.46 28.11
N THR A 51 0.34 -24.99 28.35
CA THR A 51 1.62 -24.34 27.98
C THR A 51 1.77 -24.23 26.46
N LEU A 52 1.43 -25.30 25.72
CA LEU A 52 1.40 -25.29 24.26
C LEU A 52 0.43 -24.24 23.73
N LYS A 53 -0.77 -24.14 24.29
CA LYS A 53 -1.75 -23.11 23.91
C LYS A 53 -1.20 -21.70 24.11
N LYS A 54 -0.63 -21.40 25.28
CA LYS A 54 -0.01 -20.08 25.54
C LYS A 54 1.11 -19.76 24.56
N THR A 55 1.91 -20.75 24.20
CA THR A 55 3.02 -20.59 23.24
C THR A 55 2.47 -20.28 21.85
N ASN A 56 1.39 -20.96 21.44
CA ASN A 56 0.74 -20.71 20.16
C ASN A 56 0.11 -19.30 20.10
N ASP A 57 -0.57 -18.88 21.17
CA ASP A 57 -1.14 -17.52 21.27
C ASP A 57 -0.05 -16.43 21.19
N ALA A 58 1.11 -16.67 21.83
CA ALA A 58 2.26 -15.77 21.75
C ALA A 58 2.85 -15.72 20.34
N MET A 59 2.93 -16.86 19.66
CA MET A 59 3.42 -16.94 18.28
C MET A 59 2.48 -16.22 17.31
N ASP A 60 1.17 -16.39 17.45
CA ASP A 60 0.16 -15.69 16.64
C ASP A 60 0.25 -14.17 16.82
N LYS A 61 0.50 -13.72 18.05
CA LYS A 61 0.73 -12.30 18.34
C LYS A 61 1.97 -11.78 17.63
N SER A 62 3.11 -12.47 17.75
CA SER A 62 4.36 -12.09 17.07
C SER A 62 4.21 -12.09 15.55
N LEU A 63 3.46 -13.04 14.99
CA LEU A 63 3.17 -13.09 13.56
C LEU A 63 2.34 -11.88 13.11
N GLY A 64 1.36 -11.47 13.91
CA GLY A 64 0.56 -10.26 13.68
C GLY A 64 1.41 -8.98 13.68
N GLU A 65 2.30 -8.83 14.66
CA GLU A 65 3.23 -7.70 14.75
C GLU A 65 4.18 -7.65 13.54
N LEU A 66 4.76 -8.80 13.16
CA LEU A 66 5.65 -8.90 12.01
C LEU A 66 4.94 -8.52 10.71
N ARG A 67 3.70 -9.01 10.50
CA ARG A 67 2.90 -8.68 9.32
C ARG A 67 2.59 -7.19 9.23
N SER A 68 2.25 -6.56 10.36
CA SER A 68 2.01 -5.11 10.43
C SER A 68 3.25 -4.32 10.05
N LYS A 69 4.42 -4.70 10.60
CA LYS A 69 5.70 -4.06 10.31
C LYS A 69 6.07 -4.19 8.83
N ILE A 70 5.95 -5.39 8.26
CA ILE A 70 6.23 -5.63 6.82
C ILE A 70 5.35 -4.75 5.95
N ASN A 71 4.05 -4.66 6.22
CA ASN A 71 3.13 -3.83 5.44
C ASN A 71 3.48 -2.34 5.52
N SER A 72 3.87 -1.86 6.72
CA SER A 72 4.33 -0.49 6.92
C SER A 72 5.60 -0.20 6.12
N ASP A 73 6.59 -1.10 6.21
CA ASP A 73 7.87 -0.97 5.51
C ASP A 73 7.65 -0.98 3.98
N ILE A 74 6.84 -1.90 3.45
CA ILE A 74 6.48 -1.93 2.01
C ILE A 74 5.85 -0.63 1.54
N LYS A 75 4.92 -0.07 2.35
CA LYS A 75 4.28 1.22 2.03
C LYS A 75 5.29 2.36 2.00
N ASN A 76 6.23 2.39 2.94
CA ASN A 76 7.27 3.40 2.98
C ASN A 76 8.22 3.29 1.77
N LEU A 77 8.68 2.08 1.44
CA LEU A 77 9.50 1.85 0.23
C LEU A 77 8.77 2.29 -1.04
N SER A 78 7.48 1.97 -1.17
CA SER A 78 6.67 2.37 -2.32
C SER A 78 6.62 3.90 -2.49
N ASN A 79 6.47 4.64 -1.38
CA ASN A 79 6.48 6.10 -1.40
C ASN A 79 7.85 6.67 -1.79
N GLN A 80 8.94 6.09 -1.28
CA GLN A 80 10.30 6.51 -1.63
C GLN A 80 10.60 6.28 -3.12
N ILE A 81 10.19 5.14 -3.67
CA ILE A 81 10.35 4.83 -5.11
C ILE A 81 9.59 5.85 -5.97
N ALA A 82 8.38 6.24 -5.56
CA ALA A 82 7.61 7.27 -6.27
C ALA A 82 8.35 8.62 -6.30
N GLY A 83 8.95 9.03 -5.16
CA GLY A 83 9.75 10.26 -5.06
C GLY A 83 11.04 10.23 -5.91
N VAL A 84 11.75 9.11 -5.91
CA VAL A 84 12.96 8.95 -6.76
C VAL A 84 12.59 9.01 -8.25
N LYS A 85 11.45 8.43 -8.66
CA LYS A 85 10.98 8.52 -10.04
C LYS A 85 10.70 9.97 -10.46
N THR A 86 10.11 10.78 -9.58
CA THR A 86 9.87 12.20 -9.86
C THR A 86 11.17 13.00 -9.97
N ASP A 87 12.15 12.71 -9.12
CA ASP A 87 13.44 13.42 -9.15
C ASP A 87 14.33 13.00 -10.33
N LEU A 88 14.24 11.74 -10.76
CA LEU A 88 15.07 11.18 -11.84
C LEU A 88 14.54 11.52 -13.25
N MET A 89 13.23 11.67 -13.40
CA MET A 89 12.62 12.18 -14.62
C MET A 89 12.80 13.70 -14.66
N GLY A 90 14.06 14.14 -14.85
CA GLY A 90 14.50 15.53 -14.84
C GLY A 90 13.38 16.46 -15.26
N ASN A 91 12.86 17.22 -14.29
CA ASN A 91 11.51 17.81 -14.29
C ASN A 91 11.17 18.50 -15.62
N THR A 92 10.69 17.74 -16.60
CA THR A 92 10.36 18.26 -17.93
C THR A 92 9.32 19.36 -17.78
N GLU A 93 8.37 19.11 -16.90
CA GLU A 93 7.33 20.01 -16.47
C GLU A 93 7.92 21.29 -15.87
N ALA A 94 8.96 21.22 -15.04
CA ALA A 94 9.59 22.42 -14.47
C ALA A 94 10.42 23.20 -15.49
N ILE A 95 11.17 22.50 -16.36
CA ILE A 95 11.96 23.14 -17.43
C ILE A 95 11.04 23.87 -18.39
N VAL A 96 9.97 23.21 -18.85
CA VAL A 96 9.02 23.82 -19.77
C VAL A 96 8.20 24.91 -19.07
N GLN A 97 7.85 24.74 -17.78
CA GLN A 97 7.24 25.81 -16.99
C GLN A 97 8.14 27.05 -16.93
N ALA A 98 9.45 26.88 -16.71
CA ALA A 98 10.41 27.98 -16.71
C ALA A 98 10.51 28.65 -18.09
N ALA A 99 10.54 27.86 -19.17
CA ALA A 99 10.52 28.39 -20.53
C ALA A 99 9.24 29.20 -20.81
N CYS A 100 8.07 28.69 -20.43
CA CYS A 100 6.80 29.40 -20.54
C CYS A 100 6.76 30.68 -19.70
N ALA A 101 7.38 30.67 -18.51
CA ALA A 101 7.51 31.87 -17.68
C ALA A 101 8.37 32.94 -18.35
N ALA A 102 9.49 32.55 -18.95
CA ALA A 102 10.42 33.47 -19.61
C ALA A 102 9.80 34.21 -20.81
N VAL A 103 8.86 33.58 -21.52
CA VAL A 103 8.19 34.17 -22.70
C VAL A 103 6.84 34.83 -22.36
N SER A 104 6.41 34.81 -21.09
CA SER A 104 5.12 35.36 -20.67
C SER A 104 5.25 36.82 -20.20
N PRO A 105 4.55 37.78 -20.82
CA PRO A 105 4.52 39.16 -20.33
C PRO A 105 3.60 39.29 -19.10
N ASN A 106 4.19 39.31 -17.89
CA ASN A 106 3.60 39.70 -16.59
C ASN A 106 2.21 39.13 -16.24
N ARG A 107 2.00 37.82 -16.44
CA ARG A 107 0.72 37.16 -16.15
C ARG A 107 0.90 35.75 -15.60
N PHE A 108 -0.14 35.22 -14.97
CA PHE A 108 -0.17 33.84 -14.50
C PHE A 108 -0.06 32.88 -15.71
N VAL A 109 1.01 32.11 -15.73
CA VAL A 109 1.37 31.22 -16.84
C VAL A 109 1.56 29.81 -16.34
N SER A 110 1.07 28.84 -17.12
CA SER A 110 1.28 27.42 -16.87
C SER A 110 1.73 26.75 -18.15
N ALA A 111 2.74 25.89 -18.06
CA ALA A 111 2.97 24.86 -19.05
C ALA A 111 1.88 23.79 -18.91
N ILE A 112 1.24 23.43 -20.02
CA ILE A 112 0.19 22.41 -20.07
C ILE A 112 0.62 21.35 -21.05
N ARG A 113 0.59 20.10 -20.61
CA ARG A 113 0.97 18.96 -21.44
C ARG A 113 -0.08 18.72 -22.51
N ARG A 114 0.38 18.47 -23.73
CA ARG A 114 -0.43 18.10 -24.88
C ARG A 114 -0.05 16.70 -25.30
N GLU A 115 -1.01 15.78 -25.26
CA GLU A 115 -0.81 14.41 -25.73
C GLU A 115 -0.82 14.39 -27.27
N CYS A 116 0.03 13.55 -27.88
CA CYS A 116 -0.17 13.25 -29.29
C CYS A 116 -1.37 12.29 -29.42
N SER A 117 -2.47 12.79 -29.97
CA SER A 117 -3.69 12.03 -30.19
C SER A 117 -4.32 12.37 -31.55
N PHE A 118 -5.16 11.47 -32.07
CA PHE A 118 -5.94 11.70 -33.30
C PHE A 118 -7.05 12.76 -33.14
N SER A 119 -7.39 13.16 -31.91
CA SER A 119 -8.37 14.22 -31.62
C SER A 119 -7.80 15.64 -31.80
N TYR A 120 -6.48 15.77 -31.91
CA TYR A 120 -5.73 16.99 -32.24
C TYR A 120 -6.18 18.29 -31.54
N PRO A 121 -6.44 18.33 -30.21
CA PRO A 121 -6.76 19.59 -29.57
C PRO A 121 -5.60 20.57 -29.79
N SER A 122 -5.92 21.77 -30.25
CA SER A 122 -4.98 22.88 -30.37
C SER A 122 -4.50 23.33 -28.98
N CYS A 123 -3.37 24.03 -28.94
CA CYS A 123 -2.92 24.58 -27.66
C CYS A 123 -3.91 25.61 -27.09
N ASP A 124 -4.61 26.37 -27.93
CA ASP A 124 -5.63 27.31 -27.46
C ASP A 124 -6.84 26.62 -26.83
N GLU A 125 -7.32 25.51 -27.40
CA GLU A 125 -8.37 24.69 -26.78
C GLU A 125 -7.92 24.13 -25.43
N LEU A 126 -6.68 23.61 -25.36
CA LEU A 126 -6.13 23.11 -24.10
C LEU A 126 -5.99 24.21 -23.05
N CYS A 127 -5.52 25.39 -23.43
CA CYS A 127 -5.41 26.53 -22.51
C CYS A 127 -6.78 26.97 -22.01
N ASN A 128 -7.78 27.13 -22.89
CA ASN A 128 -9.14 27.50 -22.50
C ASN A 128 -9.75 26.47 -21.54
N ASN A 129 -9.62 25.17 -21.85
CA ASN A 129 -10.11 24.10 -20.99
C ASN A 129 -9.41 24.06 -19.62
N ALA A 130 -8.16 24.52 -19.54
CA ALA A 130 -7.39 24.53 -18.31
C ALA A 130 -7.55 25.80 -17.47
N ALA A 131 -8.17 26.86 -18.01
CA ALA A 131 -8.26 28.17 -17.35
C ALA A 131 -8.83 28.07 -15.92
N GLY A 132 -9.89 27.28 -15.72
CA GLY A 132 -10.48 27.05 -14.39
C GLY A 132 -9.51 26.41 -13.40
N LYS A 133 -8.69 25.46 -13.86
CA LYS A 133 -7.65 24.80 -13.02
C LYS A 133 -6.47 25.73 -12.74
N MET A 134 -6.08 26.55 -13.71
CA MET A 134 -5.04 27.55 -13.50
C MET A 134 -5.49 28.58 -12.46
N LYS A 135 -6.75 29.03 -12.55
CA LYS A 135 -7.36 29.98 -11.62
C LYS A 135 -7.47 29.40 -10.20
N SER A 136 -7.88 28.14 -10.05
CA SER A 136 -7.98 27.49 -8.74
C SER A 136 -6.62 27.32 -8.05
N LYS A 137 -5.54 27.13 -8.82
CA LYS A 137 -4.16 27.08 -8.29
C LYS A 137 -3.59 28.43 -7.84
N ASN A 138 -4.27 29.52 -8.17
CA ASN A 138 -3.82 30.88 -7.90
C ASN A 138 -4.86 31.66 -7.08
N SER A 139 -5.44 31.00 -6.07
CA SER A 139 -6.41 31.59 -5.14
C SER A 139 -7.59 32.31 -5.80
N GLY A 140 -8.01 31.87 -6.98
CA GLY A 140 -9.13 32.46 -7.72
C GLY A 140 -8.79 33.71 -8.53
N GLN A 141 -7.51 34.09 -8.66
CA GLN A 141 -7.11 35.26 -9.46
C GLN A 141 -7.00 34.93 -10.96
N GLY A 142 -7.29 35.93 -11.80
CA GLY A 142 -7.33 35.81 -13.27
C GLY A 142 -8.75 35.57 -13.82
N ARG A 143 -8.92 35.66 -15.15
CA ARG A 143 -10.20 35.38 -15.82
C ARG A 143 -10.47 33.87 -15.94
N ASN A 144 -11.67 33.54 -16.41
CA ASN A 144 -12.07 32.17 -16.74
C ASN A 144 -11.62 31.73 -18.14
N HIS A 145 -10.63 32.42 -18.72
CA HIS A 145 -10.11 32.16 -20.06
C HIS A 145 -8.59 32.17 -20.02
N ALA A 146 -7.96 31.31 -20.81
CA ALA A 146 -6.52 31.29 -20.96
C ALA A 146 -6.19 31.03 -22.42
N ARG A 147 -5.21 31.75 -22.92
CA ARG A 147 -4.76 31.66 -24.32
C ARG A 147 -3.37 31.05 -24.39
N CYS A 148 -3.08 30.37 -25.48
CA CYS A 148 -1.71 29.96 -25.73
C CYS A 148 -0.89 31.17 -26.17
N ILE A 149 0.31 31.31 -25.60
CA ILE A 149 1.27 32.36 -25.97
C ILE A 149 2.51 31.79 -26.64
N GLN A 150 2.76 30.50 -26.43
CA GLN A 150 3.93 29.80 -26.92
C GLN A 150 3.67 28.29 -26.86
N ALA A 151 4.29 27.50 -27.72
CA ALA A 151 4.25 26.04 -27.65
C ALA A 151 5.64 25.43 -27.88
N TYR A 152 5.89 24.28 -27.27
CA TYR A 152 7.18 23.59 -27.32
C TYR A 152 6.99 22.11 -27.61
N HIS A 153 7.95 21.52 -28.34
CA HIS A 153 8.17 20.08 -28.31
C HIS A 153 9.46 19.80 -27.54
N PHE A 154 9.31 19.24 -26.35
CA PHE A 154 10.43 18.81 -25.52
C PHE A 154 10.78 17.36 -25.86
N TYR A 155 11.95 17.14 -26.43
CA TYR A 155 12.41 15.79 -26.77
C TYR A 155 12.91 15.11 -25.50
N ARG A 156 12.37 13.91 -25.24
CA ARG A 156 12.84 13.07 -24.14
C ARG A 156 14.04 12.27 -24.62
N GLU A 157 15.15 12.41 -23.91
CA GLU A 157 16.23 11.44 -23.96
C GLU A 157 16.31 10.73 -22.60
N ASP A 158 16.64 9.44 -22.63
CA ASP A 158 16.88 8.62 -21.45
C ASP A 158 18.29 8.83 -20.88
N GLU A 159 19.12 9.62 -21.56
CA GLU A 159 20.52 9.78 -21.20
C GLU A 159 20.69 10.79 -20.07
N LYS A 160 21.40 10.36 -19.02
CA LYS A 160 21.71 11.21 -17.86
C LYS A 160 22.94 12.03 -18.17
N LEU A 161 22.88 13.34 -17.94
CA LEU A 161 24.06 14.18 -17.92
C LEU A 161 25.05 13.67 -16.85
N GLN A 162 26.30 13.50 -17.24
CA GLN A 162 27.37 13.17 -16.31
C GLN A 162 27.91 14.47 -15.70
N ARG A 163 28.06 14.50 -14.38
CA ARG A 163 28.39 15.73 -13.62
C ARG A 163 29.71 16.39 -14.01
N THR A 164 30.61 15.69 -14.69
CA THR A 164 32.02 16.10 -14.87
C THR A 164 32.42 16.40 -16.30
N SER A 165 31.50 16.25 -17.26
CA SER A 165 31.80 16.40 -18.69
C SER A 165 31.28 17.73 -19.22
N ALA A 166 32.19 18.70 -19.38
CA ALA A 166 31.89 19.95 -20.06
C ALA A 166 31.44 19.69 -21.51
N GLY A 167 30.47 20.47 -22.00
CA GLY A 167 29.98 20.37 -23.38
C GLY A 167 28.89 19.32 -23.64
N GLN A 168 28.39 18.63 -22.62
CA GLN A 168 27.24 17.75 -22.81
C GLN A 168 25.96 18.54 -23.11
N VAL A 169 25.24 18.09 -24.13
CA VAL A 169 23.90 18.59 -24.46
C VAL A 169 22.92 18.04 -23.44
N ASN A 170 22.12 18.92 -22.82
CA ASN A 170 21.11 18.51 -21.85
C ASN A 170 19.89 17.89 -22.54
N ARG A 171 18.93 18.73 -22.92
CA ARG A 171 17.70 18.34 -23.59
C ARG A 171 17.43 19.32 -24.71
N ILE A 172 16.95 18.81 -25.83
CA ILE A 172 16.56 19.62 -26.98
C ILE A 172 15.08 19.97 -26.83
N MET A 173 14.78 21.25 -27.03
CA MET A 173 13.42 21.76 -27.06
C MET A 173 13.20 22.51 -28.37
N TYR A 174 12.23 22.07 -29.17
CA TYR A 174 11.82 22.78 -30.37
C TYR A 174 10.76 23.83 -30.04
N HIS A 175 11.02 25.05 -30.50
CA HIS A 175 10.20 26.24 -30.29
C HIS A 175 9.21 26.42 -31.45
N TYR A 176 7.91 26.32 -31.18
CA TYR A 176 6.89 26.57 -32.20
C TYR A 176 6.49 28.03 -32.22
N LEU A 177 6.65 28.72 -33.35
CA LEU A 177 6.17 30.10 -33.49
C LEU A 177 4.64 30.23 -33.56
N SER A 178 3.90 29.15 -33.31
CA SER A 178 2.44 29.10 -33.37
C SER A 178 1.85 28.12 -32.37
N CYS A 179 0.70 28.49 -31.80
CA CYS A 179 -0.15 27.64 -30.97
C CYS A 179 -1.14 26.79 -31.79
N ALA A 180 -1.23 27.04 -33.10
CA ALA A 180 -2.17 26.38 -34.01
C ALA A 180 -1.63 25.06 -34.59
N THR A 181 -0.35 24.72 -34.37
CA THR A 181 0.23 23.49 -34.91
C THR A 181 -0.47 22.24 -34.34
N ARG A 182 -0.93 21.38 -35.25
CA ARG A 182 -1.74 20.18 -34.94
C ARG A 182 -0.90 18.90 -34.97
N PHE A 183 -1.56 17.74 -34.93
CA PHE A 183 -0.93 16.41 -34.88
C PHE A 183 -0.02 16.26 -33.64
N CYS A 184 1.00 15.40 -33.72
CA CYS A 184 2.04 15.22 -32.71
C CYS A 184 2.96 16.44 -32.49
N GLY A 185 2.60 17.65 -32.96
CA GLY A 185 3.39 18.88 -32.91
C GLY A 185 3.92 19.27 -31.51
N PRO A 186 3.57 20.44 -30.95
CA PRO A 186 4.00 20.73 -29.58
C PRO A 186 3.41 19.70 -28.61
N ASN A 187 4.25 19.23 -27.68
CA ASN A 187 3.83 18.36 -26.57
C ASN A 187 3.65 19.16 -25.25
N PHE A 188 3.93 20.46 -25.29
CA PHE A 188 3.57 21.43 -24.26
C PHE A 188 3.07 22.75 -24.83
N CYS A 189 2.06 23.31 -24.17
CA CYS A 189 1.45 24.60 -24.47
C CYS A 189 1.69 25.56 -23.30
N CYS A 190 2.21 26.75 -23.57
CA CYS A 190 2.34 27.82 -22.59
C CYS A 190 1.04 28.61 -22.56
N CYS A 191 0.27 28.40 -21.50
CA CYS A 191 -1.04 28.99 -21.32
C CYS A 191 -0.94 30.19 -20.39
N ASN A 192 -1.46 31.31 -20.86
CA ASN A 192 -1.50 32.56 -20.13
C ASN A 192 -2.94 32.86 -19.73
N LEU A 193 -3.22 32.94 -18.43
CA LEU A 193 -4.49 33.40 -17.89
C LEU A 193 -4.67 34.86 -18.27
N THR A 194 -5.66 35.14 -19.09
CA THR A 194 -5.98 36.52 -19.45
C THR A 194 -6.53 37.25 -18.21
N TYR A 195 -6.19 38.53 -18.09
CA TYR A 195 -6.73 39.45 -17.06
C TYR A 195 -7.88 40.23 -17.63
#